data_AF-A0A942LQV5-F1
#
_entry.id   AF-A0A942LQV5-F1
#
_cell.length_a   1.000
_cell.length_b   1.000
_cell.length_c   1.000
_cell.angle_alpha   90.00
_cell.angle_beta   90.00
_cell.angle_gamma   90.00
#
_symmetry.space_group_name_H-M   'P 1'
#
loop_
_entity.id
_entity.type
_entity.pdbx_description
1 polymer ?
#
loop_
_entity_poly.entity_id
_entity_poly.type
_entity_poly.pdbx_seq_one_letter_code
_entity_poly.pdbx_strand_id
1 'polypeptide(L)' 'MKQITPVKKPKAKENHPLSKMQDFKNFVKHKEEVLFYEKVFDSINAFVFIIDLKTNRFLWVNSHHQKLLGYKINHY' A
#
# COMPACT_ATOMS: atom_id res chain seq x y z
N MET A 1 38.55 3.37 -38.61
CA MET A 1 37.52 2.31 -38.48
C MET A 1 37.15 2.20 -37.01
N LYS A 2 35.89 2.46 -36.63
CA LYS A 2 35.44 2.35 -35.22
C LYS A 2 35.00 0.90 -34.96
N GLN A 3 35.60 0.26 -33.97
CA GLN A 3 35.18 -1.09 -33.54
C GLN A 3 33.81 -0.99 -32.88
N ILE A 4 32.86 -1.78 -33.36
CA ILE A 4 31.50 -1.88 -32.81
C ILE A 4 31.58 -2.92 -31.69
N THR A 5 31.53 -2.48 -30.44
CA THR A 5 31.42 -3.41 -29.30
C THR A 5 30.03 -4.05 -29.28
N PRO A 6 29.91 -5.37 -29.03
CA PRO A 6 28.61 -6.02 -28.99
C PRO A 6 27.83 -5.57 -27.76
N VAL A 7 26.65 -5.00 -27.98
CA VAL A 7 25.68 -4.66 -26.93
C VAL A 7 25.28 -5.95 -26.22
N LYS A 8 25.63 -6.09 -24.94
CA LYS A 8 25.12 -7.17 -24.07
C LYS A 8 23.59 -7.09 -24.07
N LYS A 9 22.93 -8.11 -24.64
CA LYS A 9 21.48 -8.29 -24.50
C LYS A 9 21.12 -8.22 -23.00
N PRO A 10 20.09 -7.44 -22.60
CA PRO A 10 19.62 -7.49 -21.23
C PRO A 10 19.17 -8.92 -20.95
N LYS A 11 19.80 -9.57 -19.96
CA LYS A 11 19.36 -10.88 -19.49
C LYS A 11 17.90 -10.75 -19.10
N ALA A 12 17.04 -11.52 -19.76
CA ALA A 12 15.66 -11.67 -19.35
C ALA A 12 15.66 -12.01 -17.86
N LYS A 13 14.96 -11.20 -17.06
CA LYS A 13 14.74 -11.52 -15.64
C LYS A 13 13.96 -12.84 -15.64
N GLU A 14 14.64 -13.95 -15.41
CA GLU A 14 13.99 -15.21 -15.12
C GLU A 14 13.10 -14.97 -13.90
N ASN A 15 11.79 -15.08 -14.11
CA ASN A 15 10.78 -15.01 -13.07
C ASN A 15 10.90 -16.27 -12.19
N HIS A 16 11.93 -16.32 -11.34
CA HIS A 16 12.21 -17.45 -10.47
C HIS A 16 11.10 -17.56 -9.41
N PRO A 17 10.52 -18.75 -9.15
CA PRO A 17 9.44 -18.95 -8.17
C PRO A 17 9.77 -18.48 -6.74
N LEU A 18 11.05 -18.38 -6.39
CA LEU A 18 11.53 -17.82 -5.13
C LEU A 18 11.22 -16.32 -5.00
N SER A 19 11.26 -15.55 -6.10
CA SER A 19 10.89 -14.12 -6.09
C SER A 19 9.39 -13.94 -5.80
N LYS A 20 8.52 -14.71 -6.45
CA LYS A 20 7.07 -14.68 -6.21
C LYS A 20 6.70 -15.04 -4.77
N MET A 21 7.38 -16.02 -4.18
CA MET A 21 7.17 -16.40 -2.78
C MET A 21 7.60 -15.29 -1.81
N GLN A 22 8.71 -14.60 -2.11
CA GLN A 22 9.16 -13.47 -1.30
C GLN A 22 8.22 -12.27 -1.42
N ASP A 23 7.75 -11.95 -2.63
CA ASP A 23 6.78 -10.89 -2.88
C ASP A 23 5.46 -11.17 -2.15
N PHE A 24 4.99 -12.42 -2.18
CA PHE A 24 3.79 -12.84 -1.46
C PHE A 24 3.95 -12.70 0.06
N LYS A 25 5.09 -13.12 0.63
CA LYS A 25 5.38 -12.93 2.06
C LYS A 25 5.37 -11.45 2.46
N ASN A 26 5.99 -10.59 1.65
CA ASN A 26 6.01 -9.15 1.89
C ASN A 26 4.59 -8.57 1.83
N PHE A 27 3.78 -8.99 0.86
CA PHE A 27 2.37 -8.59 0.74
C PHE A 27 1.54 -8.99 1.97
N VAL A 28 1.67 -10.24 2.43
CA VAL A 28 0.94 -10.73 3.62
C VAL A 28 1.36 -9.93 4.86
N LYS A 29 2.68 -9.76 5.08
CA LYS A 29 3.18 -8.99 6.21
C LYS A 29 2.66 -7.55 6.21
N HIS A 30 2.70 -6.89 5.05
CA HIS A 30 2.20 -5.53 4.93
C HIS A 30 0.69 -5.45 5.21
N LYS A 31 -0.08 -6.44 4.74
CA LYS A 31 -1.51 -6.54 5.02
C LYS A 31 -1.81 -6.73 6.51
N GLU A 32 -1.03 -7.55 7.21
CA GLU A 32 -1.15 -7.75 8.65
C GLU A 32 -0.84 -6.46 9.43
N GLU A 33 0.21 -5.74 9.03
CA GLU A 33 0.55 -4.44 9.61
C GLU A 33 -0.58 -3.42 9.42
N VAL A 34 -1.14 -3.32 8.21
CA VAL A 34 -2.29 -2.43 7.94
C VAL A 34 -3.47 -2.77 8.85
N LEU A 35 -3.85 -4.04 8.94
CA LEU A 35 -4.95 -4.48 9.81
C LEU A 35 -4.68 -4.21 11.29
N PHE A 36 -3.43 -4.33 11.73
CA PHE A 36 -3.05 -3.98 13.09
C PHE A 36 -3.25 -2.48 13.36
N TYR A 37 -2.76 -1.62 12.46
CA TYR A 37 -2.94 -0.17 12.60
C TYR A 37 -4.42 0.24 12.57
N GLU A 38 -5.21 -0.34 11.67
CA GLU A 38 -6.66 -0.08 11.63
C GLU A 38 -7.33 -0.38 12.97
N LYS A 39 -7.04 -1.55 13.57
CA LYS A 39 -7.58 -1.91 14.90
C LYS A 39 -7.14 -0.95 16.00
N VAL A 40 -5.86 -0.56 16.00
CA VAL A 40 -5.33 0.39 16.98
C VAL A 40 -6.05 1.74 16.83
N PHE A 41 -6.14 2.29 15.62
CA PHE A 41 -6.81 3.57 15.40
C PHE A 41 -8.32 3.54 15.66
N ASP A 42 -8.98 2.41 15.41
CA ASP A 42 -10.38 2.20 15.74
C ASP A 42 -10.64 2.14 17.25
N SER A 43 -9.64 1.76 18.05
CA SER A 43 -9.74 1.74 19.51
C SER A 43 -9.60 3.11 20.16
N ILE A 44 -9.09 4.11 19.43
CA ILE A 44 -8.90 5.46 19.96
C ILE A 44 -10.24 6.21 19.90
N ASN A 45 -10.67 6.73 21.04
CA ASN A 45 -11.85 7.60 21.14
C ASN A 45 -11.54 9.04 20.67
N ALA A 46 -11.03 9.16 19.45
CA ALA A 46 -10.69 10.43 18.81
C ALA A 46 -10.90 10.31 17.30
N PHE A 47 -10.90 11.47 16.64
CA PHE A 47 -10.92 11.57 15.19
C PHE A 47 -9.52 11.34 14.62
N VAL A 48 -9.37 10.23 13.90
CA VAL A 48 -8.15 9.87 13.20
C VAL A 48 -8.45 9.75 11.73
N PHE A 49 -7.68 10.44 10.90
CA PHE A 49 -7.85 10.46 9.46
C PHE A 49 -6.53 10.61 8.74
N ILE A 50 -6.48 10.11 7.50
CA ILE A 50 -5.37 10.28 6.57
C ILE A 50 -5.88 11.13 5.42
N ILE A 51 -5.18 12.24 5.14
CA ILE A 51 -5.49 13.12 4.01
C ILE A 51 -4.36 13.11 2.99
N ASP A 52 -4.72 13.12 1.71
CA ASP A 52 -3.80 13.49 0.64
C ASP A 52 -3.70 15.01 0.60
N LEU A 53 -2.55 15.58 0.95
CA LEU A 53 -2.31 17.02 0.97
C LEU A 53 -2.30 17.67 -0.41
N LYS A 54 -2.12 16.89 -1.49
CA LYS A 54 -2.17 17.44 -2.86
C LYS A 54 -3.60 17.64 -3.33
N THR A 55 -4.48 16.69 -3.03
CA THR A 55 -5.88 16.73 -3.47
C THR A 55 -6.85 17.19 -2.37
N ASN A 56 -6.37 17.35 -1.13
CA ASN A 56 -7.16 17.61 0.07
C ASN A 56 -8.32 16.61 0.27
N ARG A 57 -8.12 15.36 -0.16
CA ARG A 57 -9.11 14.28 -0.01
C ARG A 57 -8.76 13.37 1.14
N PHE A 58 -9.77 12.97 1.91
CA PHE A 58 -9.64 11.89 2.88
C PHE A 58 -9.37 10.58 2.16
N LEU A 59 -8.24 9.95 2.48
CA LEU A 59 -7.90 8.61 2.00
C LEU A 59 -8.47 7.55 2.93
N TRP A 60 -8.55 7.86 4.23
CA TRP A 60 -9.00 6.93 5.25
C TRP A 60 -9.45 7.70 6.51
N VAL A 61 -10.43 7.15 7.22
CA VAL A 61 -10.88 7.64 8.54
C VAL A 61 -11.21 6.46 9.43
N ASN A 62 -11.00 6.58 10.75
CA ASN A 62 -11.38 5.52 11.68
C ASN A 62 -12.90 5.38 11.77
N SER A 63 -13.36 4.20 12.21
CA SER A 63 -14.78 3.87 12.34
C SER A 63 -15.51 4.78 13.34
N HIS A 64 -14.80 5.30 14.36
CA HIS A 64 -15.35 6.24 15.32
C HIS A 64 -15.77 7.56 14.64
N HIS A 65 -14.93 8.08 13.74
CA HIS A 65 -15.23 9.26 12.92
C HIS A 65 -16.48 9.04 12.04
N GLN A 66 -16.62 7.86 11.43
CA GLN A 66 -17.79 7.52 10.60
C GLN A 66 -19.08 7.47 11.42
N LYS A 67 -19.04 6.84 12.60
CA LYS A 67 -20.20 6.71 13.49
C LYS A 67 -20.69 8.06 14.01
N LEU A 68 -19.76 8.95 14.39
CA LEU A 68 -20.10 10.24 14.97
C LEU A 68 -20.63 11.25 13.93
N LEU A 69 -20.09 11.24 12.72
CA LEU A 69 -20.48 12.20 11.68
C LEU A 69 -21.55 11.65 10.72
N GLY A 70 -21.92 10.38 10.87
CA GLY A 70 -23.08 9.78 10.20
C GLY A 70 -22.88 9.50 8.69
N TYR A 71 -21.66 9.59 8.18
CA TYR A 71 -21.37 9.31 6.77
C TYR A 71 -20.70 7.95 6.60
N LYS A 72 -20.93 7.32 5.44
CA LYS A 72 -20.24 6.11 5.00
C LYS A 72 -19.23 6.49 3.92
N ILE A 73 -17.98 6.01 4.01
CA ILE A 73 -17.03 6.18 2.91
C ILE A 73 -17.59 5.44 1.68
N ASN A 74 -17.76 6.16 0.58
CA ASN A 74 -17.99 5.53 -0.72
C ASN A 74 -16.63 5.04 -1.22
N HIS A 75 -16.44 3.72 -1.23
CA HIS A 75 -15.34 3.09 -1.95
C HIS A 75 -15.67 3.18 -3.44
N TYR A 76 -14.89 3.98 -4.20
CA TYR A 76 -14.91 4.02 -5.66
C TYR A 76 -13.86 3.06 -6.23
#